data_AF-A0A1Z9M2A8-F1
#
_entry.id   AF-A0A1Z9M2A8-F1
#
_cell.length_a   1.000
_cell.length_b   1.000
_cell.length_c   1.000
_cell.angle_alpha   90.00
_cell.angle_beta   90.00
_cell.angle_gamma   90.00
#
_symmetry.space_group_name_H-M   'P 1'
#
loop_
_entity.id
_entity.type
_entity.pdbx_description
1 polymer ?
#
loop_
_entity_poly.entity_id
_entity_poly.type
_entity_poly.pdbx_seq_one_letter_code
_entity_poly.pdbx_strand_id
1 'polypeptide(L)' 'MKVSERAIHLTYKFLWIITVILVFFHNRESLIQKIFAIILLVIMTTVLCFRVLESKKSWKKDLEEDQDKLL' A
#
# COMPACT_ATOMS: atom_id res chain seq x y z
N MET A 1 18.19 1.21 -9.15
CA MET A 1 16.80 0.77 -8.87
C MET A 1 15.94 1.89 -8.23
N LYS A 2 16.04 3.15 -8.69
CA LYS A 2 15.37 4.34 -8.07
C LYS A 2 13.99 4.72 -8.68
N VAL A 3 13.59 4.07 -9.77
CA VAL A 3 12.32 4.38 -10.47
C VAL A 3 11.16 3.59 -9.87
N SER A 4 11.41 2.36 -9.41
CA SER A 4 10.40 1.48 -8.81
C SER A 4 9.82 2.06 -7.50
N GLU A 5 10.67 2.51 -6.58
CA GLU A 5 10.21 3.10 -5.29
C GLU A 5 9.33 4.34 -5.49
N ARG A 6 9.70 5.23 -6.42
CA ARG A 6 8.91 6.43 -6.73
C ARG A 6 7.59 6.09 -7.42
N ALA A 7 7.57 5.09 -8.30
CA ALA A 7 6.36 4.61 -8.94
C ALA A 7 5.42 3.96 -7.91
N ILE A 8 5.93 3.14 -7.01
CA ILE A 8 5.15 2.56 -5.89
C ILE A 8 4.57 3.67 -5.01
N HIS A 9 5.36 4.71 -4.72
CA HIS A 9 4.91 5.86 -3.94
C HIS A 9 3.83 6.71 -4.66
N LEU A 10 3.83 6.74 -6.00
CA LEU A 10 2.75 7.36 -6.76
C LEU A 10 1.50 6.47 -6.77
N THR A 11 1.68 5.17 -7.03
CA THR A 11 0.58 4.21 -7.14
C THR A 11 -0.23 4.13 -5.85
N TYR A 12 0.39 4.20 -4.67
CA TYR A 12 -0.39 4.20 -3.41
C TYR A 12 -1.26 5.45 -3.25
N LYS A 13 -0.76 6.64 -3.63
CA LYS A 13 -1.53 7.89 -3.55
C LYS A 13 -2.77 7.80 -4.43
N PHE A 14 -2.58 7.34 -5.67
CA PHE A 14 -3.67 7.14 -6.61
C PHE A 14 -4.66 6.06 -6.15
N LEU A 15 -4.17 4.95 -5.60
CA LEU A 15 -5.00 3.85 -5.11
C LEU A 15 -5.89 4.30 -3.94
N TRP A 16 -5.37 5.13 -3.04
CA TRP A 16 -6.14 5.72 -1.94
C TRP A 16 -7.25 6.65 -2.43
N ILE A 17 -6.95 7.51 -3.42
CA ILE A 17 -7.94 8.43 -4.00
C ILE A 17 -9.08 7.63 -4.65
N ILE A 18 -8.76 6.59 -5.42
CA ILE A 18 -9.76 5.71 -6.05
C ILE A 18 -10.63 5.03 -4.99
N THR A 19 -10.02 4.56 -3.89
CA THR A 19 -10.74 3.93 -2.78
C THR A 19 -11.73 4.88 -2.14
N VAL A 20 -11.34 6.13 -1.88
CA VAL A 20 -12.22 7.16 -1.28
C VAL A 20 -13.41 7.44 -2.21
N ILE A 21 -13.15 7.67 -3.50
CA ILE A 21 -14.22 7.87 -4.49
C ILE A 21 -15.17 6.68 -4.49
N LEU A 22 -14.64 5.46 -4.47
CA LEU A 22 -15.46 4.26 -4.47
C LEU A 22 -16.39 4.18 -3.25
N VAL A 23 -15.90 4.52 -2.07
CA VAL A 23 -16.69 4.51 -0.83
C VAL A 23 -17.85 5.50 -0.90
N PHE A 24 -17.63 6.71 -1.45
CA PHE A 24 -18.68 7.72 -1.58
C PHE A 24 -19.76 7.35 -2.59
N PHE A 25 -19.40 6.69 -3.70
CA PHE A 25 -20.32 6.31 -4.76
C PHE A 25 -20.81 4.85 -4.67
N HIS A 26 -20.55 4.16 -3.55
CA HIS A 26 -20.90 2.75 -3.38
C HIS A 26 -22.41 2.55 -3.19
N ASN A 27 -23.07 2.13 -4.25
CA ASN A 27 -24.45 1.65 -4.25
C ASN A 27 -24.50 0.17 -3.85
N ARG A 28 -25.00 -0.09 -2.64
CA ARG A 28 -25.09 -1.44 -2.04
C ARG A 28 -26.11 -2.35 -2.72
N GLU A 29 -26.96 -1.86 -3.60
CA GLU A 29 -27.92 -2.71 -4.32
C GLU A 29 -27.30 -3.35 -5.56
N SER A 30 -26.23 -2.75 -6.11
CA SER A 30 -25.54 -3.29 -7.27
C SER A 30 -24.59 -4.41 -6.90
N LEU A 31 -24.89 -5.64 -7.35
CA LEU A 31 -24.06 -6.82 -7.14
C LEU A 31 -22.65 -6.66 -7.75
N ILE A 32 -22.55 -5.96 -8.89
CA ILE A 32 -21.28 -5.62 -9.54
C ILE A 32 -20.41 -4.76 -8.62
N GLN A 33 -20.98 -3.75 -7.98
CA GLN A 33 -20.22 -2.86 -7.09
C GLN A 33 -19.75 -3.57 -5.82
N LYS A 34 -20.52 -4.54 -5.30
CA LYS A 34 -20.08 -5.39 -4.18
C LYS A 34 -18.83 -6.19 -4.53
N ILE A 35 -18.85 -6.89 -5.66
CA ILE A 35 -17.70 -7.68 -6.12
C ILE A 35 -16.48 -6.79 -6.36
N PHE A 36 -16.69 -5.64 -7.01
CA PHE A 36 -15.62 -4.68 -7.26
C PHE A 36 -15.00 -4.16 -5.95
N ALA A 37 -15.82 -3.84 -4.95
CA ALA A 37 -15.34 -3.40 -3.64
C ALA A 37 -14.51 -4.48 -2.92
N ILE A 38 -14.92 -5.76 -2.99
CA ILE A 38 -14.17 -6.87 -2.41
C ILE A 38 -12.79 -7.01 -3.08
N ILE A 39 -12.74 -6.98 -4.42
CA ILE A 39 -11.47 -7.06 -5.17
C ILE A 39 -10.57 -5.89 -4.78
N LEU A 40 -11.12 -4.68 -4.71
CA LEU A 40 -10.38 -3.48 -4.33
C LEU A 40 -9.81 -3.58 -2.91
N LEU A 41 -10.58 -4.12 -1.96
CA LEU A 41 -10.12 -4.37 -0.59
C LEU A 41 -8.97 -5.38 -0.52
N VAL A 42 -9.03 -6.45 -1.32
CA VAL A 42 -7.95 -7.44 -1.39
C VAL A 42 -6.66 -6.82 -1.94
N ILE A 43 -6.77 -5.99 -2.99
CA ILE A 43 -5.64 -5.27 -3.56
C ILE A 43 -5.05 -4.32 -2.52
N MET A 44 -5.89 -3.53 -1.84
CA MET A 44 -5.47 -2.60 -0.80
C MET A 44 -4.75 -3.31 0.35
N THR A 45 -5.28 -4.44 0.81
CA THR A 45 -4.69 -5.24 1.87
C THR A 45 -3.33 -5.79 1.46
N THR A 46 -3.22 -6.30 0.23
CA THR A 46 -1.95 -6.81 -0.31
C THR A 46 -0.88 -5.72 -0.34
N VAL A 47 -1.23 -4.53 -0.85
CA VAL A 47 -0.32 -3.38 -0.90
C VAL A 47 0.11 -2.95 0.51
N LEU A 48 -0.83 -2.95 1.47
CA LEU A 48 -0.54 -2.63 2.86
C LEU A 48 0.46 -3.63 3.48
N CYS A 49 0.28 -4.94 3.25
CA CYS A 49 1.20 -5.97 3.72
C CYS A 49 2.62 -5.76 3.15
N PHE A 50 2.75 -5.50 1.84
CA PHE A 50 4.04 -5.19 1.24
C PHE A 50 4.71 -3.97 1.89
N ARG A 51 3.95 -2.91 2.16
CA ARG A 51 4.47 -1.71 2.83
C ARG A 51 4.96 -2.01 4.25
N VAL A 52 4.23 -2.81 5.02
CA VAL A 52 4.63 -3.19 6.37
C VAL A 52 5.92 -4.00 6.34
N LEU A 53 6.04 -4.94 5.40
CA LEU A 53 7.26 -5.73 5.21
C LEU A 53 8.46 -4.86 4.81
N GLU A 54 8.26 -3.93 3.89
CA GLU A 54 9.31 -3.00 3.45
C GLU A 54 9.73 -2.05 4.58
N SER A 55 8.78 -1.51 5.35
CA SER A 55 9.07 -0.71 6.54
C SER A 55 9.87 -1.51 7.57
N LYS A 56 9.49 -2.76 7.84
CA LYS A 56 10.22 -3.62 8.78
C LYS A 56 11.65 -3.88 8.30
N LYS A 57 11.85 -4.07 7.00
CA LYS A 57 13.16 -4.26 6.39
C LYS A 57 14.01 -2.99 6.50
N SER A 58 13.43 -1.81 6.27
CA SER A 58 14.12 -0.53 6.44
C SER A 58 14.61 -0.36 7.87
N TRP A 59 13.73 -0.56 8.87
CA TRP A 59 14.09 -0.45 10.28
C TRP A 59 15.22 -1.39 10.70
N LYS A 60 15.23 -2.62 10.16
CA LYS A 60 16.31 -3.57 10.42
C LYS A 60 17.65 -3.08 9.84
N LYS A 61 17.62 -2.49 8.65
CA LYS A 61 18.83 -1.95 8.01
C LYS A 61 19.37 -0.74 8.77
N ASP A 62 18.49 0.14 9.24
CA ASP A 62 18.86 1.32 10.03
C ASP A 62 19.53 0.91 11.35
N LEU A 63 19.02 -0.15 12.00
CA LEU A 63 19.63 -0.74 13.20
C LEU A 63 21.03 -1.33 12.95
N GLU A 64 21.21 -2.05 11.83
CA GLU A 64 22.52 -2.62 11.47
C GLU A 64 23.54 -1.51 11.14
N GLU A 65 23.12 -0.44 10.43
CA GLU A 65 23.97 0.71 10.13
C GLU A 65 24.39 1.51 11.39
N ASP A 66 23.48 1.65 12.36
CA ASP A 66 23.80 2.29 13.64
C ASP A 66 24.74 1.43 14.49
N GLN A 67 24.63 0.10 14.40
CA GLN A 67 25.50 -0.81 15.14
C GLN A 67 26.93 -0.82 14.58
N ASP A 68 27.09 -0.77 13.25
CA ASP A 68 28.39 -0.70 12.58
C ASP A 68 29.10 0.66 12.80
N LYS A 69 28.36 1.75 13.03
CA LYS A 69 28.94 3.08 13.33
C LYS A 69 29.43 3.23 14.78
N LEU A 70 28.98 2.35 15.68
CA LEU A 70 29.35 2.36 17.10
C LEU A 70 30.54 1.45 17.43
N LEU A 71 31.01 0.66 16.45
CA LEU A 71 32.24 -0.14 16.49
C LEU A 71 33.40 0.57 15.80
#